data_AF-A0A2E0I0I7-F1
#
_entry.id   AF-A0A2E0I0I7-F1
#
_cell.length_a   1.000
_cell.length_b   1.000
_cell.length_c   1.000
_cell.angle_alpha   90.00
_cell.angle_beta   90.00
_cell.angle_gamma   90.00
#
_symmetry.space_group_name_H-M   'P 1'
#
loop_
_entity.id
_entity.type
_entity.pdbx_description
1 polymer ?
#
loop_
_entity_poly.entity_id
_entity_poly.type
_entity_poly.pdbx_seq_one_letter_code
_entity_poly.pdbx_strand_id
1 'polypeptide(L)'
;MHWEQLLSLIRQGDTNKRLRNEQDETRLGFDVDYDRIIFSPEFRSLQDKTQVIPLSSTDFVHTRLTHSLEVSVVARSLGRKVGGKVLEKHPALAEVHGYKANDFGAIVAAAALAHDIGNPPFGHSGEKAIGHFFTNGPGKNYKSGLSARAYQDLCDFEGNANGFKILTQDLQGRPGGLRLSYATLGAFTKYPKASLPKKPSTHVAYKKYG
;
A
#
# COMPACT_ATOMS: atom_id res chain seq x y z
N MET A 1 0.76 20.94 6.08
CA MET A 1 0.40 20.04 4.96
C MET A 1 -0.87 20.58 4.31
N HIS A 2 -0.96 20.54 2.98
CA HIS A 2 -2.13 21.02 2.23
C HIS A 2 -3.05 19.84 1.90
N TRP A 3 -4.18 19.71 2.59
CA TRP A 3 -5.11 18.57 2.46
C TRP A 3 -5.60 18.35 1.02
N GLU A 4 -5.84 19.43 0.27
CA GLU A 4 -6.25 19.34 -1.13
C GLU A 4 -5.25 18.56 -2.00
N GLN A 5 -3.95 18.70 -1.72
CA GLN A 5 -2.91 17.95 -2.44
C GLN A 5 -2.78 16.51 -1.94
N LEU A 6 -3.04 16.28 -0.65
CA LEU A 6 -2.97 14.95 -0.04
C LEU A 6 -4.15 14.06 -0.44
N LEU A 7 -5.33 14.65 -0.69
CA LEU A 7 -6.54 13.94 -1.11
C LEU A 7 -6.64 13.85 -2.65
N SER A 8 -5.50 13.68 -3.31
CA SER A 8 -5.40 13.65 -4.77
C SER A 8 -6.05 12.40 -5.36
N LEU A 9 -6.98 12.61 -6.30
CA LEU A 9 -7.61 11.58 -7.13
C LEU A 9 -6.78 11.22 -8.37
N ILE A 10 -5.64 11.89 -8.60
CA ILE A 10 -4.75 11.64 -9.74
C ILE A 10 -4.32 10.17 -9.73
N ARG A 11 -4.27 9.59 -10.92
CA ARG A 11 -3.77 8.24 -11.18
C ARG A 11 -2.60 8.33 -12.14
N GLN A 12 -1.72 7.31 -12.12
CA GLN A 12 -0.60 7.25 -13.06
C GLN A 12 -1.10 7.36 -14.52
N GLY A 13 -0.44 8.22 -15.29
CA GLY A 13 -0.77 8.51 -16.68
C GLY A 13 -1.82 9.60 -16.90
N ASP A 14 -2.44 10.13 -15.85
CA ASP A 14 -3.32 11.29 -16.00
C ASP A 14 -2.50 12.54 -16.37
N THR A 15 -2.97 13.31 -17.34
CA THR A 15 -2.39 14.60 -17.75
C THR A 15 -3.06 15.81 -17.08
N ASN A 16 -4.27 15.60 -16.53
CA ASN A 16 -5.09 16.63 -15.93
C ASN A 16 -5.43 16.29 -14.47
N LYS A 17 -5.69 17.33 -13.67
CA LYS A 17 -6.20 17.16 -12.30
C LYS A 17 -7.61 16.55 -12.33
N ARG A 18 -7.90 15.66 -11.39
CA ARG A 18 -9.25 15.16 -11.13
C ARG A 18 -9.83 15.89 -9.93
N LEU A 19 -10.89 16.67 -10.13
CA LEU A 19 -11.54 17.40 -9.06
C LEU A 19 -12.55 16.49 -8.35
N ARG A 20 -12.62 16.60 -7.01
CA ARG A 20 -13.50 15.77 -6.20
C ARG A 20 -14.98 16.05 -6.44
N ASN A 21 -15.35 17.30 -6.66
CA ASN A 21 -16.71 17.75 -6.97
C ASN A 21 -17.21 17.28 -8.35
N GLU A 22 -16.31 16.92 -9.26
CA GLU A 22 -16.63 16.39 -10.60
C GLU A 22 -16.70 14.85 -10.63
N GLN A 23 -16.44 14.17 -9.50
CA GLN A 23 -16.56 12.72 -9.43
C GLN A 23 -18.03 12.29 -9.38
N ASP A 24 -18.34 11.23 -10.11
CA ASP A 24 -19.57 10.47 -9.93
C ASP A 24 -19.54 9.77 -8.56
N GLU A 25 -20.50 10.05 -7.70
CA GLU A 25 -20.61 9.47 -6.36
C GLU A 25 -20.77 7.95 -6.37
N THR A 26 -21.28 7.35 -7.45
CA THR A 26 -21.40 5.89 -7.60
C THR A 26 -20.08 5.23 -8.05
N ARG A 27 -19.14 6.02 -8.58
CA ARG A 27 -17.84 5.58 -9.10
C ARG A 27 -16.70 6.42 -8.55
N LEU A 28 -16.82 6.85 -7.29
CA LEU A 28 -15.85 7.72 -6.63
C LEU A 28 -14.47 7.06 -6.62
N GLY A 29 -13.44 7.79 -7.07
CA GLY A 29 -12.11 7.22 -7.25
C GLY A 29 -11.54 6.46 -6.05
N PHE A 30 -11.82 6.90 -4.81
CA PHE A 30 -11.34 6.22 -3.61
C PHE A 30 -12.04 4.88 -3.35
N ASP A 31 -13.34 4.77 -3.64
CA ASP A 31 -14.05 3.49 -3.56
C ASP A 31 -13.64 2.55 -4.71
N VAL A 32 -13.42 3.12 -5.90
CA VAL A 32 -12.86 2.37 -7.05
C VAL A 32 -11.51 1.76 -6.73
N ASP A 33 -10.67 2.42 -5.92
CA ASP A 33 -9.39 1.86 -5.49
C ASP A 33 -9.58 0.59 -4.67
N TYR A 34 -10.52 0.62 -3.73
CA TYR A 34 -10.87 -0.54 -2.91
C TYR A 34 -11.33 -1.71 -3.79
N ASP A 35 -12.25 -1.45 -4.73
CA ASP A 35 -12.76 -2.47 -5.65
C ASP A 35 -11.64 -3.08 -6.50
N ARG A 36 -10.76 -2.24 -7.06
CA ARG A 36 -9.63 -2.71 -7.88
C ARG A 36 -8.70 -3.63 -7.10
N ILE A 37 -8.46 -3.34 -5.82
CA ILE A 37 -7.67 -4.20 -4.95
C ILE A 37 -8.41 -5.52 -4.70
N ILE A 38 -9.69 -5.48 -4.31
CA ILE A 38 -10.51 -6.69 -4.06
C ILE A 38 -10.52 -7.65 -5.26
N PHE A 39 -10.69 -7.12 -6.46
CA PHE A 39 -10.77 -7.93 -7.68
C PHE A 39 -9.40 -8.29 -8.27
N SER A 40 -8.30 -7.79 -7.71
CA SER A 40 -6.95 -8.05 -8.22
C SER A 40 -6.51 -9.51 -7.96
N PRO A 41 -5.82 -10.17 -8.92
CA PRO A 41 -5.25 -11.49 -8.68
C PRO A 41 -4.22 -11.47 -7.55
N GLU A 42 -3.51 -10.34 -7.37
CA GLU A 42 -2.49 -10.17 -6.35
C GLU A 42 -3.11 -10.19 -4.94
N PHE A 43 -4.27 -9.56 -4.74
CA PHE A 43 -5.02 -9.65 -3.48
C PHE A 43 -5.64 -11.04 -3.27
N ARG A 44 -6.23 -11.65 -4.30
CA ARG A 44 -6.80 -13.01 -4.21
C ARG A 44 -5.75 -14.04 -3.82
N SER A 45 -4.50 -13.86 -4.26
CA SER A 45 -3.37 -14.74 -3.88
C SER A 45 -3.07 -14.75 -2.38
N LEU A 46 -3.59 -13.79 -1.60
CA LEU A 46 -3.45 -13.77 -0.14
C LEU A 46 -4.26 -14.88 0.54
N GLN A 47 -5.26 -15.46 -0.14
CA GLN A 47 -6.06 -16.56 0.40
C GLN A 47 -5.19 -17.77 0.73
N ASP A 48 -4.20 -18.06 -0.13
CA ASP A 48 -3.32 -19.22 0.00
C ASP A 48 -2.03 -18.90 0.79
N LYS A 49 -1.96 -17.73 1.43
CA LYS A 49 -0.83 -17.32 2.27
C LYS A 49 -1.24 -17.34 3.74
N THR A 50 -0.58 -18.18 4.52
CA THR A 50 -0.84 -18.32 5.96
C THR A 50 -0.27 -17.15 6.75
N GLN A 51 -0.91 -16.82 7.87
CA GLN A 51 -0.42 -15.82 8.81
C GLN A 51 0.24 -16.53 10.01
N VAL A 52 1.52 -16.91 9.88
CA VAL A 52 2.40 -17.46 10.96
C VAL A 52 1.95 -18.80 11.59
N ILE A 53 0.65 -19.05 11.74
CA ILE A 53 0.04 -20.29 12.22
C ILE A 53 -0.17 -21.21 11.01
N PRO A 54 0.25 -22.48 11.06
CA PRO A 54 -0.08 -23.47 10.03
C PRO A 54 -1.60 -23.56 9.86
N LEU A 55 -2.09 -23.80 8.63
CA LEU A 55 -3.51 -24.07 8.41
C LEU A 55 -3.91 -25.29 9.26
N SER A 56 -4.69 -25.07 10.31
CA SER A 56 -5.26 -26.16 11.11
C SER A 56 -6.53 -26.63 10.40
N SER A 57 -6.81 -27.92 10.48
CA SER A 57 -8.03 -28.53 9.91
C SER A 57 -9.25 -28.34 10.82
N THR A 58 -9.11 -27.72 11.99
CA THR A 58 -10.12 -27.78 13.07
C THR A 58 -10.60 -26.43 13.58
N ASP A 59 -9.87 -25.33 13.34
CA ASP A 59 -10.26 -23.98 13.75
C ASP A 59 -10.07 -22.98 12.61
N PHE A 60 -10.88 -21.92 12.60
CA PHE A 60 -10.73 -20.81 11.64
C PHE A 60 -9.35 -20.16 11.82
N VAL A 61 -8.37 -20.56 11.03
CA VAL A 61 -7.06 -19.92 10.96
C VAL A 61 -7.14 -18.77 9.96
N HIS A 62 -6.87 -17.55 10.41
CA HIS A 62 -6.80 -16.39 9.53
C HIS A 62 -5.76 -16.59 8.43
N THR A 63 -6.19 -16.41 7.19
CA THR A 63 -5.28 -16.23 6.06
C THR A 63 -4.89 -14.76 6.01
N ARG A 64 -3.84 -14.43 5.24
CA ARG A 64 -3.47 -13.02 5.05
C ARG A 64 -4.58 -12.23 4.36
N LEU A 65 -5.45 -12.90 3.59
CA LEU A 65 -6.63 -12.29 2.98
C LEU A 65 -7.67 -11.89 4.04
N THR A 66 -8.09 -12.81 4.91
CA THR A 66 -9.12 -12.50 5.91
C THR A 66 -8.62 -11.47 6.92
N HIS A 67 -7.35 -11.56 7.32
CA HIS A 67 -6.70 -10.53 8.12
C HIS A 67 -6.76 -9.15 7.46
N SER A 68 -6.40 -9.05 6.16
CA SER A 68 -6.41 -7.78 5.43
C SER A 68 -7.81 -7.19 5.30
N LEU A 69 -8.84 -8.04 5.18
CA LEU A 69 -10.24 -7.61 5.19
C LEU A 69 -10.66 -7.04 6.56
N GLU A 70 -10.34 -7.71 7.66
CA GLU A 70 -10.66 -7.21 8.99
C GLU A 70 -9.96 -5.88 9.29
N VAL A 71 -8.66 -5.79 8.94
CA VAL A 71 -7.88 -4.56 9.08
C VAL A 71 -8.47 -3.44 8.24
N SER A 72 -8.93 -3.71 7.01
CA SER A 72 -9.54 -2.68 6.15
C SER A 72 -10.85 -2.13 6.72
N VAL A 73 -11.64 -2.95 7.41
CA VAL A 73 -12.89 -2.53 8.07
C VAL A 73 -12.59 -1.59 9.24
N VAL A 74 -11.62 -1.93 10.09
CA VAL A 74 -11.16 -1.06 11.19
C VAL A 74 -10.61 0.25 10.63
N ALA A 75 -9.76 0.16 9.61
CA ALA A 75 -9.15 1.29 8.93
C ALA A 75 -10.19 2.24 8.33
N ARG A 76 -11.26 1.70 7.73
CA ARG A 76 -12.40 2.49 7.21
C ARG A 76 -13.06 3.33 8.29
N SER A 77 -13.32 2.71 9.44
CA SER A 77 -13.94 3.39 10.58
C SER A 77 -13.04 4.50 11.14
N LEU A 78 -11.74 4.22 11.29
CA LEU A 78 -10.75 5.22 11.70
C LEU A 78 -10.68 6.39 10.72
N GLY A 79 -10.60 6.10 9.42
CA GLY A 79 -10.56 7.10 8.36
C GLY A 79 -11.81 8.00 8.36
N ARG A 80 -13.00 7.43 8.51
CA ARG A 80 -14.25 8.20 8.63
C ARG A 80 -14.26 9.12 9.85
N LYS A 81 -13.87 8.61 11.01
CA LYS A 81 -13.86 9.38 12.26
C LYS A 81 -12.87 10.55 12.19
N VAL A 82 -11.66 10.30 11.69
CA VAL A 82 -10.65 11.35 11.48
C VAL A 82 -11.10 12.32 10.39
N GLY A 83 -11.65 11.82 9.29
CA GLY A 83 -12.18 12.63 8.19
C GLY A 83 -13.22 13.65 8.66
N GLY A 84 -14.16 13.24 9.51
CA GLY A 84 -15.12 14.17 10.13
C GLY A 84 -14.43 15.30 10.89
N LYS A 85 -13.42 14.98 11.71
CA LYS A 85 -12.63 15.99 12.45
C LYS A 85 -11.78 16.87 11.55
N VAL A 86 -11.28 16.35 10.44
CA VAL A 86 -10.54 17.13 9.44
C VAL A 86 -11.47 18.13 8.75
N LEU A 87 -12.69 17.72 8.40
CA LEU A 87 -13.68 18.60 7.76
C LEU A 87 -14.20 19.68 8.72
N GLU A 88 -14.43 19.35 10.00
CA GLU A 88 -14.75 20.34 11.05
C GLU A 88 -13.65 21.41 11.16
N LYS A 89 -12.38 20.99 11.13
CA LYS A 89 -11.22 21.89 11.24
C LYS A 89 -10.92 22.66 9.95
N HIS A 90 -11.30 22.12 8.80
CA HIS A 90 -11.03 22.68 7.47
C HIS A 90 -12.30 22.67 6.59
N PRO A 91 -13.30 23.53 6.89
CA PRO A 91 -14.62 23.49 6.23
C PRO A 91 -14.58 23.63 4.71
N ALA A 92 -13.61 24.41 4.18
CA ALA A 92 -13.41 24.59 2.75
C ALA A 92 -13.21 23.26 1.99
N LEU A 93 -12.70 22.21 2.63
CA LEU A 93 -12.59 20.88 1.99
C LEU A 93 -13.96 20.31 1.63
N ALA A 94 -14.97 20.50 2.48
CA ALA A 94 -16.34 20.07 2.20
C ALA A 94 -17.08 21.10 1.33
N GLU A 95 -17.05 22.37 1.72
CA GLU A 95 -17.87 23.42 1.11
C GLU A 95 -17.41 23.81 -0.31
N VAL A 96 -16.10 23.84 -0.55
CA VAL A 96 -15.52 24.26 -1.83
C VAL A 96 -15.13 23.06 -2.67
N HIS A 97 -14.46 22.07 -2.07
CA HIS A 97 -13.89 20.94 -2.81
C HIS A 97 -14.78 19.68 -2.82
N GLY A 98 -15.86 19.65 -2.03
CA GLY A 98 -16.82 18.54 -2.02
C GLY A 98 -16.34 17.26 -1.34
N TYR A 99 -15.27 17.30 -0.54
CA TYR A 99 -14.81 16.14 0.22
C TYR A 99 -15.77 15.76 1.32
N LYS A 100 -15.94 14.45 1.54
CA LYS A 100 -16.82 13.87 2.55
C LYS A 100 -16.00 13.02 3.52
N ALA A 101 -16.49 12.84 4.75
CA ALA A 101 -15.82 12.00 5.74
C ALA A 101 -15.60 10.55 5.23
N ASN A 102 -16.51 10.06 4.39
CA ASN A 102 -16.40 8.74 3.75
C ASN A 102 -15.20 8.62 2.80
N ASP A 103 -14.75 9.70 2.17
CA ASP A 103 -13.60 9.69 1.26
C ASP A 103 -12.31 9.28 2.01
N PHE A 104 -12.12 9.84 3.21
CA PHE A 104 -11.02 9.47 4.11
C PHE A 104 -11.11 8.00 4.55
N GLY A 105 -12.32 7.54 4.84
CA GLY A 105 -12.60 6.15 5.12
C GLY A 105 -12.20 5.23 3.96
N ALA A 106 -12.56 5.59 2.73
CA ALA A 106 -12.26 4.81 1.53
C ALA A 106 -10.75 4.74 1.25
N ILE A 107 -10.04 5.87 1.34
CA ILE A 107 -8.57 5.93 1.17
C ILE A 107 -7.87 5.00 2.16
N VAL A 108 -8.19 5.15 3.46
CA VAL A 108 -7.52 4.41 4.52
C VAL A 108 -7.89 2.93 4.48
N ALA A 109 -9.14 2.60 4.11
CA ALA A 109 -9.57 1.22 3.89
C ALA A 109 -8.85 0.56 2.71
N ALA A 110 -8.70 1.24 1.58
CA ALA A 110 -8.03 0.70 0.40
C ALA A 110 -6.53 0.46 0.67
N ALA A 111 -5.84 1.44 1.27
CA ALA A 111 -4.45 1.29 1.68
C ALA A 111 -4.25 0.13 2.67
N ALA A 112 -5.12 0.03 3.69
CA ALA A 112 -5.08 -1.04 4.67
C ALA A 112 -5.41 -2.40 4.07
N LEU A 113 -6.33 -2.49 3.11
CA LEU A 113 -6.65 -3.75 2.42
C LEU A 113 -5.43 -4.29 1.67
N ALA A 114 -4.65 -3.41 1.04
CA ALA A 114 -3.47 -3.79 0.29
C ALA A 114 -2.20 -3.96 1.13
N HIS A 115 -2.20 -3.61 2.43
CA HIS A 115 -0.97 -3.47 3.23
C HIS A 115 -0.04 -4.68 3.18
N ASP A 116 -0.63 -5.87 3.07
CA ASP A 116 0.05 -7.14 3.10
C ASP A 116 0.29 -7.73 1.69
N ILE A 117 -0.09 -7.05 0.61
CA ILE A 117 -0.04 -7.61 -0.75
C ILE A 117 1.39 -8.00 -1.19
N GLY A 118 2.41 -7.32 -0.65
CA GLY A 118 3.80 -7.48 -1.03
C GLY A 118 4.66 -8.40 -0.17
N ASN A 119 4.21 -8.84 1.02
CA ASN A 119 5.09 -9.67 1.85
C ASN A 119 5.29 -11.07 1.23
N PRO A 120 6.51 -11.63 1.32
CA PRO A 120 6.82 -12.94 0.77
C PRO A 120 6.18 -14.07 1.59
N PRO A 121 6.18 -15.31 1.08
CA PRO A 121 5.90 -16.48 1.90
C PRO A 121 6.76 -16.48 3.17
N PHE A 122 6.23 -17.03 4.26
CA PHE A 122 6.92 -17.09 5.57
C PHE A 122 7.27 -15.72 6.20
N GLY A 123 6.64 -14.64 5.73
CA GLY A 123 6.75 -13.30 6.34
C GLY A 123 8.19 -12.82 6.48
N HIS A 124 8.55 -12.35 7.68
CA HIS A 124 9.91 -11.84 7.96
C HIS A 124 11.02 -12.87 7.70
N SER A 125 10.75 -14.16 7.85
CA SER A 125 11.73 -15.20 7.53
C SER A 125 11.98 -15.28 6.02
N GLY A 126 10.93 -15.12 5.21
CA GLY A 126 11.05 -15.01 3.76
C GLY A 126 11.84 -13.77 3.33
N GLU A 127 11.57 -12.61 3.94
CA GLU A 127 12.35 -11.38 3.70
C GLU A 127 13.84 -11.58 3.98
N LYS A 128 14.16 -12.15 5.15
CA LYS A 128 15.54 -12.45 5.53
C LYS A 128 16.20 -13.46 4.60
N ALA A 129 15.47 -14.48 4.14
CA ALA A 129 15.99 -15.50 3.23
C ALA A 129 16.36 -14.89 1.86
N ILE A 130 15.50 -14.02 1.31
CA ILE A 130 15.77 -13.28 0.08
C ILE A 130 17.00 -12.39 0.26
N GLY A 131 17.04 -11.59 1.33
CA GLY A 131 18.20 -10.76 1.64
C GLY A 131 19.49 -11.56 1.83
N HIS A 132 19.42 -12.72 2.48
CA HIS A 132 20.55 -13.62 2.69
C HIS A 132 21.08 -14.18 1.36
N PHE A 133 20.21 -14.50 0.39
CA PHE A 133 20.64 -14.95 -0.93
C PHE A 133 21.52 -13.92 -1.63
N PHE A 134 21.19 -12.63 -1.54
CA PHE A 134 22.00 -11.56 -2.15
C PHE A 134 23.22 -11.18 -1.31
N THR A 135 23.12 -11.18 0.02
CA THR A 135 24.21 -10.77 0.92
C THR A 135 25.25 -11.85 1.18
N ASN A 136 24.88 -13.12 1.16
CA ASN A 136 25.72 -14.26 1.54
C ASN A 136 25.77 -15.39 0.51
N GLY A 137 24.69 -15.58 -0.26
CA GLY A 137 24.56 -16.63 -1.26
C GLY A 137 25.02 -16.25 -2.68
N PRO A 138 24.60 -17.03 -3.70
CA PRO A 138 24.96 -16.82 -5.12
C PRO A 138 24.55 -15.44 -5.67
N GLY A 139 23.56 -14.77 -5.06
CA GLY A 139 23.12 -13.45 -5.47
C GLY A 139 24.20 -12.36 -5.37
N LYS A 140 25.28 -12.60 -4.63
CA LYS A 140 26.48 -11.73 -4.60
C LYS A 140 27.06 -11.48 -5.99
N ASN A 141 26.95 -12.45 -6.89
CA ASN A 141 27.53 -12.35 -8.23
C ASN A 141 26.90 -11.23 -9.06
N TYR A 142 25.70 -10.76 -8.72
CA TYR A 142 25.03 -9.65 -9.40
C TYR A 142 25.48 -8.27 -8.89
N LYS A 143 26.25 -8.20 -7.79
CA LYS A 143 26.62 -6.92 -7.15
C LYS A 143 27.36 -5.96 -8.08
N SER A 144 28.28 -6.47 -8.90
CA SER A 144 29.07 -5.66 -9.83
C SER A 144 28.25 -5.13 -11.01
N GLY A 145 27.15 -5.80 -11.37
CA GLY A 145 26.26 -5.41 -12.46
C GLY A 145 25.13 -4.46 -12.06
N LEU A 146 25.02 -4.10 -10.78
CA LEU A 146 23.92 -3.30 -10.24
C LEU A 146 24.44 -2.03 -9.56
N SER A 147 23.61 -0.99 -9.55
CA SER A 147 23.90 0.18 -8.73
C SER A 147 23.85 -0.17 -7.24
N ALA A 148 24.57 0.59 -6.41
CA ALA A 148 24.58 0.38 -4.96
C ALA A 148 23.15 0.42 -4.36
N ARG A 149 22.26 1.27 -4.89
CA ARG A 149 20.85 1.34 -4.45
C ARG A 149 20.08 0.08 -4.84
N ALA A 150 20.15 -0.31 -6.11
CA ALA A 150 19.43 -1.49 -6.60
C ALA A 150 19.86 -2.77 -5.89
N TYR A 151 21.18 -2.96 -5.69
CA TYR A 151 21.68 -4.11 -4.94
C TYR A 151 21.29 -4.05 -3.46
N GLN A 152 21.19 -2.85 -2.89
CA GLN A 152 20.75 -2.69 -1.51
C GLN A 152 19.26 -3.04 -1.33
N ASP A 153 18.39 -2.70 -2.28
CA ASP A 153 16.98 -3.09 -2.26
C ASP A 153 16.80 -4.62 -2.29
N LEU A 154 17.72 -5.34 -2.95
CA LEU A 154 17.72 -6.81 -2.97
C LEU A 154 18.25 -7.40 -1.65
N CYS A 155 19.30 -6.81 -1.09
CA CYS A 155 19.89 -7.25 0.17
C CYS A 155 18.97 -7.06 1.37
N ASP A 156 18.17 -5.98 1.38
CA ASP A 156 17.28 -5.63 2.48
C ASP A 156 15.80 -5.77 2.07
N PHE A 157 15.48 -6.75 1.22
CA PHE A 157 14.12 -6.93 0.68
C PHE A 157 13.02 -6.70 1.71
N GLU A 158 12.05 -5.84 1.35
CA GLU A 158 11.01 -5.36 2.26
C GLU A 158 9.63 -5.49 1.60
N GLY A 159 8.69 -6.11 2.30
CA GLY A 159 7.37 -6.43 1.76
C GLY A 159 6.46 -5.23 1.48
N ASN A 160 6.57 -4.11 2.20
CA ASN A 160 5.84 -2.87 1.88
C ASN A 160 6.37 -2.26 0.60
N ALA A 161 7.71 -2.21 0.41
CA ALA A 161 8.31 -1.74 -0.84
C ALA A 161 7.89 -2.61 -2.03
N ASN A 162 7.91 -3.95 -1.86
CA ASN A 162 7.40 -4.86 -2.88
C ASN A 162 5.88 -4.71 -3.10
N GLY A 163 5.13 -4.38 -2.07
CA GLY A 163 3.70 -4.09 -2.16
C GLY A 163 3.44 -2.86 -3.03
N PHE A 164 4.21 -1.77 -2.81
CA PHE A 164 4.12 -0.58 -3.65
C PHE A 164 4.41 -0.91 -5.12
N LYS A 165 5.46 -1.71 -5.38
CA LYS A 165 5.77 -2.24 -6.71
C LYS A 165 4.59 -3.01 -7.29
N ILE A 166 4.02 -3.97 -6.57
CA ILE A 166 2.88 -4.77 -7.05
C ILE A 166 1.67 -3.90 -7.44
N LEU A 167 1.35 -2.89 -6.62
CA LEU A 167 0.20 -2.02 -6.88
C LEU A 167 0.37 -1.14 -8.13
N THR A 168 1.61 -0.86 -8.52
CA THR A 168 1.96 0.15 -9.55
C THR A 168 2.66 -0.44 -10.78
N GLN A 169 3.05 -1.72 -10.74
CA GLN A 169 3.87 -2.31 -11.78
C GLN A 169 3.14 -2.37 -13.12
N ASP A 170 3.81 -1.88 -14.16
CA ASP A 170 3.40 -2.08 -15.54
C ASP A 170 3.37 -3.58 -15.87
N LEU A 171 2.21 -4.05 -16.32
CA LEU A 171 2.02 -5.39 -16.87
C LEU A 171 1.49 -5.27 -18.30
N GLN A 172 1.74 -6.28 -19.12
CA GLN A 172 1.19 -6.33 -20.47
C GLN A 172 -0.34 -6.24 -20.41
N GLY A 173 -0.91 -5.24 -21.10
CA GLY A 173 -2.36 -4.96 -21.06
C GLY A 173 -2.87 -4.25 -19.80
N ARG A 174 -1.98 -3.93 -18.84
CA ARG A 174 -2.31 -3.20 -17.61
C ARG A 174 -1.16 -2.24 -17.22
N PRO A 175 -0.95 -1.14 -17.98
CA PRO A 175 0.02 -0.12 -17.63
C PRO A 175 -0.40 0.60 -16.33
N GLY A 176 0.57 0.87 -15.46
CA GLY A 176 0.43 1.48 -14.13
C GLY A 176 -0.19 0.58 -13.08
N GLY A 177 -0.19 -0.74 -13.30
CA GLY A 177 -0.75 -1.72 -12.37
C GLY A 177 -2.23 -1.48 -12.07
N LEU A 178 -2.59 -1.36 -10.80
CA LEU A 178 -3.97 -1.06 -10.40
C LEU A 178 -4.35 0.42 -10.60
N ARG A 179 -3.37 1.27 -10.94
CA ARG A 179 -3.52 2.72 -11.15
C ARG A 179 -4.34 3.38 -10.05
N LEU A 180 -4.04 3.06 -8.78
CA LEU A 180 -4.75 3.59 -7.61
C LEU A 180 -4.60 5.13 -7.53
N SER A 181 -5.50 5.80 -6.80
CA SER A 181 -5.34 7.24 -6.56
C SER A 181 -4.07 7.52 -5.76
N TYR A 182 -3.44 8.66 -6.01
CA TYR A 182 -2.22 9.06 -5.30
C TYR A 182 -2.45 9.24 -3.80
N ALA A 183 -3.67 9.63 -3.38
CA ALA A 183 -4.03 9.62 -1.97
C ALA A 183 -3.93 8.22 -1.34
N THR A 184 -4.46 7.20 -2.02
CA THR A 184 -4.39 5.81 -1.57
C THR A 184 -2.96 5.29 -1.55
N LEU A 185 -2.16 5.57 -2.59
CA LEU A 185 -0.74 5.20 -2.62
C LEU A 185 0.05 5.89 -1.50
N GLY A 186 -0.20 7.18 -1.26
CA GLY A 186 0.42 7.91 -0.16
C GLY A 186 0.04 7.37 1.22
N ALA A 187 -1.22 6.97 1.42
CA ALA A 187 -1.67 6.32 2.64
C ALA A 187 -1.09 4.90 2.82
N PHE A 188 -0.82 4.20 1.72
CA PHE A 188 -0.16 2.89 1.71
C PHE A 188 1.33 2.98 2.10
N THR A 189 2.04 4.04 1.69
CA THR A 189 3.47 4.20 1.93
C THR A 189 3.80 4.50 3.40
N LYS A 190 4.00 3.43 4.18
CA LYS A 190 4.35 3.49 5.61
C LYS A 190 5.74 4.08 5.88
N TYR A 191 6.67 3.92 4.94
CA TYR A 191 8.08 4.29 5.09
C TYR A 191 8.58 5.06 3.85
N PRO A 192 8.25 6.35 3.67
CA PRO A 192 8.55 7.11 2.46
C PRO A 192 10.04 7.48 2.35
N LYS A 193 10.90 6.48 2.21
CA LYS A 193 12.35 6.59 2.06
C LYS A 193 12.89 5.42 1.25
N ALA A 194 14.01 5.63 0.57
CA ALA A 194 14.74 4.56 -0.09
C ALA A 194 15.54 3.70 0.92
N SER A 195 16.02 2.54 0.46
CA SER A 195 16.90 1.64 1.23
C SER A 195 18.25 2.27 1.59
N LEU A 196 18.72 3.24 0.79
CA LEU A 196 19.89 4.08 1.08
C LEU A 196 19.49 5.56 1.27
N PRO A 197 20.15 6.27 2.19
CA PRO A 197 21.20 5.79 3.10
C PRO A 197 20.64 4.94 4.25
N LYS A 198 21.40 3.93 4.70
CA LYS A 198 21.09 3.20 5.93
C LYS A 198 21.36 4.09 7.14
N LYS A 199 20.29 4.65 7.69
CA LYS A 199 20.29 5.40 8.95
C LYS A 199 19.38 4.68 9.94
N PRO A 200 19.91 3.71 10.71
CA PRO A 200 19.15 3.03 11.75
C PRO A 200 18.57 4.04 12.72
N SER A 201 17.30 3.88 13.08
CA SER A 201 16.58 4.77 13.98
C SER A 201 15.59 3.96 14.80
N THR A 202 15.42 4.36 16.06
CA THR A 202 14.40 3.80 16.96
C THR A 202 13.00 4.30 16.62
N HIS A 203 12.90 5.46 15.96
CA HIS A 203 11.62 6.01 15.52
C HIS A 203 10.98 5.16 14.41
N VAL A 204 9.71 4.78 14.60
CA VAL A 204 9.00 3.78 13.79
C VAL A 204 9.03 4.09 12.29
N ALA A 205 8.86 5.36 11.89
CA ALA A 205 8.84 5.80 10.50
C ALA A 205 10.17 5.59 9.75
N TYR A 206 11.28 5.41 10.47
CA TYR A 206 12.61 5.24 9.89
C TYR A 206 13.18 3.83 10.09
N LYS A 207 12.38 2.92 10.68
CA LYS A 207 12.79 1.55 10.99
C LYS A 207 13.01 0.70 9.73
N LYS A 208 12.29 0.99 8.65
CA LYS A 208 12.35 0.29 7.34
C LYS A 208 12.36 1.30 6.18
N TYR A 209 12.14 0.82 4.95
CA TYR A 209 11.93 1.60 3.72
C TYR A 209 10.70 1.06 2.96
N GLY A 210 10.12 1.82 2.03
CA GLY A 210 8.83 1.51 1.43
C GLY A 210 8.43 2.40 0.27
#